data_AF-D7A8Q0-F1
#
_entry.id   AF-D7A8Q0-F1
#
_cell.length_a   1.000
_cell.length_b   1.000
_cell.length_c   1.000
_cell.angle_alpha   90.00
_cell.angle_beta   90.00
_cell.angle_gamma   90.00
#
_symmetry.space_group_name_H-M   'P 1'
#
loop_
_entity.id
_entity.type
_entity.pdbx_description
1 polymer ?
#
loop_
_entity_poly.entity_id
_entity_poly.type
_entity_poly.pdbx_seq_one_letter_code
_entity_poly.pdbx_strand_id
1 'polypeptide(L)' 'MMSLPFFGLLVALAFTGTGHRGLAVLFWLLSIAVLLALFRLHATDPLDIVL' A
#
# COMPACT_ATOMS: atom_id res chain seq x y z
N MET A 1 2.39 -10.18 3.17
CA MET A 1 3.69 -9.62 3.62
C MET A 1 3.56 -8.11 3.66
N MET A 2 4.03 -7.42 4.71
CA MET A 2 3.95 -5.95 4.80
C MET A 2 4.71 -5.21 3.68
N SER A 3 5.47 -5.92 2.85
CA SER A 3 6.23 -5.33 1.74
C SER A 3 5.39 -4.96 0.51
N LEU A 4 4.18 -5.51 0.36
CA LEU A 4 3.34 -5.34 -0.84
C LEU A 4 3.06 -3.87 -1.23
N PRO A 5 2.76 -2.95 -0.29
CA PRO A 5 2.51 -1.54 -0.60
C PRO A 5 3.72 -0.84 -1.24
N PHE A 6 4.96 -1.22 -0.90
CA PHE A 6 6.15 -0.55 -1.42
C PHE A 6 6.38 -0.84 -2.90
N PHE A 7 6.00 -2.03 -3.38
CA PHE A 7 6.05 -2.34 -4.81
C PHE A 7 5.04 -1.51 -5.61
N GLY A 8 3.84 -1.28 -5.06
CA GLY A 8 2.86 -0.39 -5.69
C GLY A 8 3.34 1.07 -5.72
N LEU A 9 4.00 1.55 -4.66
CA LEU A 9 4.62 2.88 -4.64
C LEU A 9 5.78 3.00 -5.64
N LEU A 10 6.58 1.94 -5.82
CA LEU A 10 7.63 1.90 -6.85
C LEU A 10 7.05 2.07 -8.25
N VAL A 11 5.93 1.39 -8.54
CA VAL A 11 5.23 1.50 -9.81
C VAL A 11 4.65 2.91 -10.00
N ALA A 12 4.08 3.51 -8.94
CA ALA A 12 3.62 4.90 -8.97
C ALA A 12 4.75 5.89 -9.31
N LEU A 13 5.94 5.68 -8.73
CA LEU A 13 7.15 6.44 -9.02
C LEU A 13 7.60 6.29 -10.49
N ALA A 14 7.59 5.07 -11.02
CA ALA A 14 7.90 4.83 -12.42
C ALA A 14 6.94 5.57 -13.36
N PHE A 15 5.63 5.56 -13.08
CA PHE A 15 4.63 6.29 -13.86
C PHE A 15 4.75 7.82 -13.73
N THR A 16 5.30 8.31 -12.62
CA THR A 16 5.59 9.74 -12.44
C THR A 16 6.67 10.18 -13.45
N GLY A 17 7.71 9.37 -13.65
CA GLY A 17 8.79 9.63 -14.60
C GLY A 17 8.37 9.54 -16.07
N THR A 18 7.34 8.76 -16.40
CA THR A 18 6.85 8.61 -17.78
C THR A 18 5.74 9.61 -18.15
N GLY A 19 5.42 10.57 -17.27
CA GLY A 19 4.38 11.58 -17.50
C GLY A 19 2.94 11.09 -17.33
N HIS A 20 2.73 9.82 -16.98
CA HIS A 20 1.41 9.20 -16.82
C HIS A 20 0.84 9.46 -15.41
N ARG A 21 0.55 10.74 -15.13
CA ARG A 21 0.12 11.22 -13.79
C ARG A 21 -1.09 10.48 -13.23
N GLY A 22 -2.06 10.12 -14.08
CA GLY A 22 -3.25 9.36 -13.66
C GLY A 22 -2.90 7.97 -13.10
N LEU A 23 -2.01 7.24 -13.78
CA LEU A 23 -1.55 5.93 -13.31
C LEU A 23 -0.68 6.05 -12.06
N ALA A 24 0.15 7.09 -11.96
CA ALA A 24 0.93 7.36 -10.75
C ALA A 24 0.01 7.56 -9.53
N VAL A 25 -1.03 8.40 -9.65
CA VAL A 25 -1.99 8.64 -8.56
C VAL A 25 -2.78 7.37 -8.22
N LEU A 26 -3.21 6.61 -9.23
CA LEU A 26 -3.94 5.35 -9.02
C LEU A 26 -3.11 4.35 -8.22
N PHE A 27 -1.86 4.08 -8.64
CA PHE A 27 -0.98 3.14 -7.94
C PHE A 27 -0.61 3.64 -6.54
N TRP A 28 -0.47 4.94 -6.35
CA TRP A 28 -0.24 5.53 -5.03
C TRP A 28 -1.44 5.29 -4.10
N LEU A 29 -2.66 5.62 -4.53
CA LEU A 29 -3.88 5.41 -3.75
C LEU A 29 -4.11 3.93 -3.44
N LEU A 30 -3.90 3.05 -4.43
CA LEU A 30 -4.03 1.60 -4.24
C LEU A 30 -3.02 1.10 -3.19
N SER A 31 -1.79 1.59 -3.22
CA SER A 31 -0.76 1.23 -2.25
C SER A 31 -1.09 1.69 -0.84
N ILE A 32 -1.63 2.91 -0.69
CA ILE A 32 -2.13 3.43 0.59
C ILE A 32 -3.26 2.55 1.12
N ALA A 33 -4.23 2.19 0.27
CA ALA A 33 -5.36 1.34 0.67
C ALA A 33 -4.90 -0.05 1.13
N VAL A 34 -3.96 -0.67 0.40
CA VAL A 34 -3.36 -1.96 0.79
C VAL A 34 -2.59 -1.82 2.11
N LEU A 35 -1.81 -0.75 2.29
CA LEU A 35 -1.09 -0.50 3.54
C LEU A 35 -2.06 -0.43 4.72
N LEU A 36 -3.14 0.33 4.60
CA LEU A 36 -4.15 0.44 5.65
C LEU A 36 -4.86 -0.89 5.92
N ALA A 37 -5.17 -1.67 4.88
CA ALA A 37 -5.77 -2.99 5.04
C ALA A 37 -4.82 -3.96 5.76
N LEU A 38 -3.55 -4.01 5.34
CA LEU A 38 -2.54 -4.85 5.99
C LEU A 38 -2.25 -4.38 7.41
N PHE A 39 -2.17 -3.07 7.64
CA PHE A 39 -2.02 -2.52 8.98
C PHE A 39 -3.19 -2.93 9.87
N ARG A 40 -4.43 -2.80 9.39
CA ARG A 40 -5.61 -3.27 10.13
C ARG A 40 -5.49 -4.75 10.48
N LEU A 41 -5.20 -5.60 9.50
CA LEU A 41 -5.13 -7.06 9.70
C LEU A 41 -4.00 -7.46 10.66
N HIS A 42 -2.83 -6.82 10.57
CA HIS A 42 -1.67 -7.17 11.39
C HIS A 42 -1.66 -6.48 12.76
N ALA A 43 -2.27 -5.30 12.90
CA ALA A 43 -2.33 -4.57 14.17
C ALA A 43 -3.45 -5.09 15.09
N THR A 44 -4.50 -5.73 14.54
CA THR A 44 -5.50 -6.41 15.35
C THR A 44 -5.05 -7.81 15.81
N ASP A 45 -4.11 -8.43 15.12
CA ASP A 45 -3.52 -9.74 15.47
C ASP A 45 -2.95 -9.81 16.91
N PRO A 46 -2.10 -8.85 17.36
CA PRO A 46 -1.58 -8.88 18.73
C PRO A 46 -2.61 -8.50 19.80
N LEU A 47 -3.73 -7.87 19.44
CA LEU A 47 -4.79 -7.50 20.38
C LEU A 47 -5.72 -8.69 20.71
N ASP A 48 -5.65 -9.76 19.90
CA ASP A 48 -6.43 -11.00 20.06
C ASP A 48 -5.75 -12.03 21.01
N ILE A 49 -4.62 -11.67 21.63
CA ILE A 49 -3.86 -12.55 22.56
C ILE A 49 -4.54 -12.68 23.94
N VAL A 50 -5.62 -11.94 24.21
CA VAL A 50 -6.34 -12.04 25.48
C VAL A 50 -7.85 -11.96 25.24
N LEU A 51 -8.47 -13.13 25.09
CA LEU A 51 -9.83 -13.42 25.54
C LEU A 51 -9.96 -14.92 25.87
#